data_AF-G1RRU3-F1
#
_entry.id   AF-G1RRU3-F1
#
_cell.length_a   1.000
_cell.length_b   1.000
_cell.length_c   1.000
_cell.angle_alpha   90.00
_cell.angle_beta   90.00
_cell.angle_gamma   90.00
#
_symmetry.space_group_name_H-M   'P 1'
#
loop_
_entity.id
_entity.type
_entity.pdbx_description
1 polymer ?
#
loop_
_entity_poly.entity_id
_entity_poly.type
_entity_poly.pdbx_seq_one_letter_code
_entity_poly.pdbx_strand_id
1 'polypeptide(L)'
;MESVALYSFQATESDELAFNKGDTLKILNMEDDQNWYKAELRGVEGFIPKNYIRVKPHPYGDQVQHFKVLREASGKYFLWEEKFNSLNELVDFYRTTTIAKKRQIFLRDEEPLLK
;
A
#
# COMPACT_ATOMS: atom_id res chain seq x y z
N MET A 1 -1.64 -2.24 5.22
CA MET A 1 -0.55 -1.34 5.71
C MET A 1 0.04 -1.94 6.99
N GLU A 2 1.32 -1.73 7.32
CA GLU A 2 1.86 -2.18 8.61
C GLU A 2 1.78 -1.06 9.65
N SER A 3 1.62 -1.42 10.92
CA SER A 3 1.67 -0.50 12.04
C SER A 3 2.34 -1.14 13.25
N VAL A 4 2.79 -0.32 14.19
CA VAL A 4 3.37 -0.77 15.47
C VAL A 4 2.52 -0.24 16.61
N ALA A 5 2.16 -1.11 17.56
CA ALA A 5 1.49 -0.73 18.78
C ALA A 5 2.41 0.12 19.69
N LEU A 6 1.97 1.33 20.03
CA LEU A 6 2.66 2.22 20.96
C LEU A 6 2.36 1.88 22.42
N TYR A 7 1.17 1.31 22.66
CA TYR A 7 0.67 0.88 23.96
C TYR A 7 0.00 -0.50 23.84
N SER A 8 -0.25 -1.16 24.97
CA SER A 8 -1.10 -2.35 24.99
C SER A 8 -2.57 -1.95 25.02
N PHE A 9 -3.42 -2.74 24.40
CA PHE A 9 -4.86 -2.55 24.38
C PHE A 9 -5.55 -3.88 24.67
N GLN A 10 -6.52 -3.84 25.58
CA GLN A 10 -7.34 -4.98 25.95
C GLN A 10 -8.73 -4.80 25.36
N ALA A 11 -9.16 -5.77 24.56
CA ALA A 11 -10.49 -5.76 23.96
C ALA A 11 -11.56 -5.79 25.06
N THR A 12 -12.49 -4.88 24.96
CA THR A 12 -13.69 -4.75 25.78
C THR A 12 -14.93 -5.27 25.07
N GLU A 13 -14.96 -5.17 23.75
CA GLU A 13 -16.05 -5.65 22.89
C GLU A 13 -15.62 -6.84 22.02
N SER A 14 -16.59 -7.59 21.52
CA SER A 14 -16.33 -8.84 20.77
C SER A 14 -15.72 -8.64 19.38
N ASP A 15 -15.81 -7.43 18.84
CA ASP A 15 -15.28 -7.03 17.54
C ASP A 15 -13.94 -6.28 17.65
N GLU A 16 -13.43 -6.07 18.86
CA GLU A 16 -12.15 -5.41 19.13
C GLU A 16 -10.99 -6.40 19.12
N LEU A 17 -9.83 -5.94 18.66
CA LEU A 17 -8.60 -6.73 18.61
C LEU A 17 -7.65 -6.32 19.74
N ALA A 18 -7.38 -7.23 20.67
CA ALA A 18 -6.40 -7.03 21.73
C ALA A 18 -4.96 -7.16 21.20
N PHE A 19 -4.04 -6.33 21.71
CA PHE A 19 -2.62 -6.35 21.33
C PHE A 19 -1.72 -5.79 22.42
N ASN A 20 -0.43 -6.09 22.35
CA ASN A 20 0.58 -5.58 23.28
C ASN A 20 1.43 -4.47 22.65
N LYS A 21 1.96 -3.58 23.49
CA LYS A 21 2.97 -2.61 23.07
C LYS A 21 4.11 -3.31 22.33
N GLY A 22 4.43 -2.81 21.15
CA GLY A 22 5.47 -3.35 20.27
C GLY A 22 4.98 -4.39 19.25
N ASP A 23 3.75 -4.88 19.35
CA ASP A 23 3.18 -5.76 18.33
C ASP A 23 3.11 -5.05 16.97
N THR A 24 3.36 -5.80 15.91
CA THR A 24 3.17 -5.34 14.53
C THR A 24 1.80 -5.78 14.04
N LEU A 25 0.96 -4.80 13.72
CA LEU A 25 -0.43 -5.00 13.32
C LEU A 25 -0.58 -4.67 11.82
N LYS A 26 -1.34 -5.50 11.11
CA LYS A 26 -1.65 -5.27 9.69
C LYS A 26 -2.99 -4.55 9.58
N ILE A 27 -2.97 -3.30 9.15
CA ILE A 27 -4.17 -2.50 8.94
C ILE A 27 -4.86 -2.96 7.65
N LEU A 28 -6.14 -3.31 7.77
CA LEU A 28 -7.02 -3.80 6.72
C LEU A 28 -7.94 -2.70 6.17
N ASN A 29 -8.51 -1.85 7.03
CA ASN A 29 -9.35 -0.72 6.61
C ASN A 29 -9.11 0.52 7.50
N MET A 30 -9.04 1.69 6.86
CA MET A 30 -8.80 3.00 7.47
C MET A 30 -9.95 4.00 7.29
N GLU A 31 -10.96 3.66 6.48
CA GLU A 31 -11.95 4.61 5.95
C GLU A 31 -13.28 4.58 6.69
N ASP A 32 -13.57 3.50 7.42
CA ASP A 32 -14.92 3.27 7.99
C ASP A 32 -15.24 4.12 9.22
N ASP A 33 -14.24 4.59 9.98
CA ASP A 33 -14.45 5.29 11.25
C ASP A 33 -13.35 6.34 11.53
N GLN A 34 -13.64 7.40 12.29
CA GLN A 34 -12.68 8.46 12.61
C GLN A 34 -11.67 8.06 13.70
N ASN A 35 -12.01 7.14 14.60
CA ASN A 35 -11.26 6.79 15.80
C ASN A 35 -10.76 5.34 15.82
N TRP A 36 -11.28 4.48 14.94
CA TRP A 36 -10.93 3.06 14.86
C TRP A 36 -10.35 2.66 13.50
N TYR A 37 -9.49 1.64 13.51
CA TYR A 37 -9.03 0.93 12.32
C TYR A 37 -9.40 -0.54 12.41
N LYS A 38 -9.72 -1.16 11.28
CA LYS A 38 -9.78 -2.62 11.21
C LYS A 38 -8.38 -3.16 10.96
N ALA A 39 -7.94 -4.10 11.80
CA ALA A 39 -6.60 -4.66 11.74
C ALA A 39 -6.60 -6.18 11.94
N GLU A 40 -5.47 -6.80 11.61
CA GLU A 40 -5.19 -8.22 11.77
C GLU A 40 -3.91 -8.41 12.61
N LEU A 41 -3.97 -9.32 13.58
CA LEU A 41 -2.83 -9.80 14.36
C LEU A 41 -2.87 -11.32 14.46
N ARG A 42 -1.84 -12.00 13.93
CA ARG A 42 -1.69 -13.47 14.02
C ARG A 42 -2.92 -14.24 13.50
N GLY A 43 -3.55 -13.74 12.43
CA GLY A 43 -4.73 -14.34 11.82
C GLY A 43 -6.06 -14.01 12.51
N VAL A 44 -6.06 -13.18 13.55
CA VAL A 44 -7.27 -12.67 14.20
C VAL A 44 -7.51 -11.23 13.75
N GLU A 45 -8.73 -10.94 13.31
CA GLU A 45 -9.16 -9.61 12.89
C GLU A 45 -10.02 -8.93 13.94
N GLY A 46 -9.95 -7.59 13.99
CA GLY A 46 -10.85 -6.78 14.80
C GLY A 46 -10.50 -5.29 14.76
N PHE A 47 -11.22 -4.49 15.51
CA PHE A 47 -11.05 -3.06 15.60
C PHE A 47 -9.99 -2.67 16.64
N ILE A 48 -9.17 -1.69 16.29
CA ILE A 48 -8.14 -1.12 17.16
C ILE A 48 -8.24 0.41 17.21
N PRO A 49 -7.93 1.04 18.36
CA PRO A 49 -7.97 2.50 18.47
C PRO A 49 -6.77 3.14 17.77
N LYS A 50 -7.03 4.14 16.92
CA LYS A 50 -6.01 4.78 16.07
C LYS A 50 -4.87 5.41 16.87
N ASN A 51 -5.16 5.98 18.03
CA ASN A 51 -4.20 6.66 18.89
C ASN A 51 -3.26 5.69 19.66
N TYR A 52 -3.51 4.37 19.60
CA TYR A 52 -2.68 3.37 20.25
C TYR A 52 -1.58 2.81 19.35
N ILE A 53 -1.59 3.19 18.08
CA ILE A 53 -0.69 2.65 17.08
C ILE A 53 0.02 3.76 16.31
N ARG A 54 1.18 3.42 15.77
CA ARG A 54 1.86 4.22 14.76
C ARG A 54 1.86 3.42 13.46
N VAL A 55 1.03 3.86 12.51
CA VAL A 55 1.07 3.31 11.16
C VAL A 55 2.47 3.55 10.60
N LYS A 56 3.14 2.48 10.20
CA LYS A 56 4.40 2.62 9.47
C LYS A 56 4.04 3.23 8.12
N PRO A 57 4.69 4.31 7.68
CA PRO A 57 4.49 4.80 6.34
C PRO A 57 4.71 3.64 5.38
N HIS A 58 3.76 3.42 4.48
CA HIS A 58 4.00 2.52 3.35
C HIS A 58 5.31 2.99 2.67
N PRO A 59 6.12 2.11 2.07
CA PRO A 59 7.42 2.51 1.50
C PRO A 59 7.32 3.67 0.47
N TYR A 60 6.10 4.01 0.04
CA TYR A 60 5.74 5.14 -0.82
C TYR A 60 4.66 6.09 -0.25
N GLY A 61 4.14 5.85 0.97
CA GLY A 61 3.09 6.66 1.62
C GLY A 61 1.80 6.81 0.80
N ASP A 62 1.02 7.85 1.14
CA ASP A 62 -0.10 8.43 0.34
C ASP A 62 0.42 9.29 -0.84
N GLN A 63 1.68 9.12 -1.25
CA GLN A 63 2.31 9.99 -2.24
C GLN A 63 2.27 9.37 -3.63
N VAL A 64 1.59 10.05 -4.54
CA VAL A 64 1.59 9.71 -5.97
C VAL A 64 2.98 9.99 -6.55
N GLN A 65 3.64 8.94 -7.05
CA GLN A 65 4.88 9.09 -7.82
C GLN A 65 4.56 9.22 -9.31
N HIS A 66 4.92 10.37 -9.86
CA HIS A 66 4.79 10.64 -11.30
C HIS A 66 6.08 10.29 -12.02
N PHE A 67 5.98 9.46 -13.06
CA PHE A 67 7.08 9.20 -13.98
C PHE A 67 6.73 9.74 -15.36
N LYS A 68 7.63 10.55 -15.93
CA LYS A 68 7.41 11.13 -17.25
C LYS A 68 7.77 10.12 -18.33
N VAL A 69 6.79 9.72 -19.12
CA VAL A 69 7.03 8.94 -20.34
C VAL A 69 7.68 9.85 -21.38
N LEU A 70 8.83 9.43 -21.89
CA LEU A 70 9.58 10.11 -22.95
C LEU A 70 9.33 9.42 -24.29
N ARG A 71 9.48 10.18 -25.38
CA ARG A 71 9.31 9.69 -26.75
C ARG A 71 10.52 10.12 -27.59
N GLU A 72 11.14 9.18 -28.29
CA GLU A 72 12.22 9.47 -29.24
C GLU A 72 11.68 9.96 -30.59
N ALA A 73 12.54 10.58 -31.40
CA ALA A 73 12.22 10.96 -32.77
C ALA A 73 11.81 9.76 -33.65
N SER A 74 12.31 8.55 -33.33
CA SER A 74 11.91 7.29 -33.97
C SER A 74 10.47 6.84 -33.63
N GLY A 75 9.82 7.52 -32.68
CA GLY A 75 8.47 7.20 -32.22
C GLY A 75 8.40 6.26 -31.03
N LYS A 76 9.52 5.71 -30.55
CA LYS A 76 9.57 4.78 -29.41
C LYS A 76 9.36 5.50 -28.07
N TYR A 77 8.69 4.83 -27.12
CA TYR A 77 8.37 5.30 -25.78
C TYR A 77 9.29 4.68 -24.73
N PHE A 78 9.67 5.42 -23.70
CA PHE A 78 10.50 4.91 -22.61
C PHE A 78 10.37 5.72 -21.32
N LEU A 79 10.71 5.09 -20.21
CA LEU A 79 10.86 5.71 -18.89
C LEU A 79 12.32 5.64 -18.41
N TRP A 80 13.00 4.54 -18.73
CA TRP A 80 14.39 4.25 -18.38
C TRP A 80 15.15 3.77 -19.62
N GLU A 81 15.94 2.70 -19.53
CA GLU A 81 16.77 2.19 -20.64
C GLU A 81 15.94 1.43 -21.70
N GLU A 82 14.87 0.74 -21.27
CA GLU A 82 14.00 -0.05 -22.14
C GLU A 82 13.07 0.82 -22.98
N LYS A 83 12.95 0.48 -24.28
CA LYS A 83 12.19 1.23 -25.29
C LYS A 83 11.08 0.39 -25.91
N PHE A 84 9.90 0.98 -26.04
CA PHE A 84 8.67 0.31 -26.47
C PHE A 84 8.08 0.97 -27.71
N ASN A 85 7.32 0.22 -28.52
CA ASN A 85 6.69 0.74 -29.74
C ASN A 85 5.34 1.40 -29.46
N SER A 86 4.72 1.10 -28.30
CA SER A 86 3.45 1.69 -27.87
C SER A 86 3.43 1.94 -26.36
N LEU A 87 2.49 2.80 -25.92
CA LEU A 87 2.25 3.02 -24.49
C LEU A 87 1.71 1.77 -23.80
N ASN A 88 0.88 0.98 -24.48
CA ASN A 88 0.36 -0.28 -23.96
C ASN A 88 1.48 -1.28 -23.66
N GLU A 89 2.41 -1.45 -24.60
CA GLU A 89 3.57 -2.33 -24.43
C GLU A 89 4.44 -1.90 -23.23
N LEU A 90 4.64 -0.58 -23.07
CA LEU A 90 5.33 -0.02 -21.91
C LEU A 90 4.59 -0.36 -20.60
N VAL A 91 3.27 -0.20 -20.57
CA VAL A 91 2.46 -0.47 -19.37
C VAL A 91 2.53 -1.95 -19.01
N ASP A 92 2.33 -2.84 -19.98
CA ASP A 92 2.34 -4.29 -19.77
C ASP A 92 3.71 -4.79 -19.26
N PHE A 93 4.80 -4.19 -19.74
CA PHE A 93 6.13 -4.46 -19.22
C PHE A 93 6.26 -4.10 -17.73
N TYR A 94 5.83 -2.92 -17.32
CA TYR A 94 5.93 -2.47 -15.92
C TYR A 94 4.89 -3.07 -14.97
N ARG A 95 3.96 -3.89 -15.48
CA ARG A 95 3.13 -4.79 -14.65
C ARG A 95 3.93 -5.95 -14.08
N THR A 96 4.97 -6.39 -14.78
CA THR A 96 5.78 -7.57 -14.41
C THR A 96 7.23 -7.25 -14.12
N THR A 97 7.68 -6.06 -14.51
CA THR A 97 9.03 -5.55 -14.26
C THR A 97 8.97 -4.30 -13.40
N THR A 98 9.93 -4.15 -12.48
CA THR A 98 9.91 -3.02 -11.55
C THR A 98 10.10 -1.68 -12.28
N ILE A 99 9.22 -0.71 -12.00
CA ILE A 99 9.37 0.67 -12.49
C ILE A 99 10.37 1.49 -11.64
N ALA A 100 10.74 1.01 -10.45
CA ALA A 100 11.64 1.71 -9.53
C ALA A 100 13.05 1.11 -9.48
N LYS A 101 14.06 1.99 -9.38
CA LYS A 101 15.49 1.62 -9.38
C LYS A 101 15.98 0.88 -8.14
N LYS A 102 15.37 1.11 -6.97
CA LYS A 102 15.88 0.61 -5.67
C LYS A 102 15.01 -0.44 -5.01
N ARG A 103 13.79 -0.66 -5.52
CA ARG A 103 12.76 -1.50 -4.89
C ARG A 103 11.86 -2.07 -5.99
N GLN A 104 11.21 -3.20 -5.74
CA GLN A 104 10.24 -3.80 -6.65
C GLN A 104 8.90 -3.06 -6.54
N ILE A 105 8.56 -2.25 -7.55
CA ILE A 105 7.24 -1.63 -7.72
C ILE A 105 6.70 -2.04 -9.08
N PHE A 106 5.50 -2.60 -9.10
CA PHE A 106 4.80 -2.95 -10.32
C PHE A 106 3.58 -2.06 -10.48
N LEU A 107 3.22 -1.74 -11.73
CA LEU A 107 1.93 -1.14 -12.04
C LEU A 107 0.83 -2.14 -11.71
N ARG A 108 -0.17 -1.71 -10.94
CA ARG A 108 -1.39 -2.48 -10.67
C ARG A 108 -2.57 -1.72 -11.25
N ASP A 109 -3.53 -2.47 -11.77
CA ASP A 109 -4.83 -1.88 -12.07
C ASP A 109 -5.53 -1.52 -10.76
N GLU A 110 -6.31 -0.45 -10.79
CA GLU A 110 -7.21 -0.10 -9.70
C GLU A 110 -8.26 -1.22 -9.61
N GLU A 111 -8.28 -1.95 -8.48
CA GLU A 111 -9.33 -2.95 -8.28
C GLU A 111 -10.68 -2.22 -8.31
N PRO A 112 -11.64 -2.66 -9.16
CA PRO A 112 -12.93 -2.02 -9.19
C PRO A 112 -13.53 -2.16 -7.80
N LEU A 113 -13.82 -1.01 -7.17
CA LEU A 113 -14.62 -0.95 -5.96
C LEU A 113 -15.89 -1.75 -6.22
N LEU A 114 -16.05 -2.88 -5.53
CA LEU A 114 -17.30 -3.64 -5.52
C LEU A 114 -18.36 -2.67 -5.00
N LYS A 115 -19.21 -2.17 -5.92
CA LYS A 115 -20.35 -1.31 -5.63
C LYS A 115 -21.50 -2.13 -5.04
#